data_AF-A0A9X8VCC3-F1
#
_entry.id   AF-A0A9X8VCC3-F1
#
_cell.length_a   1.000
_cell.length_b   1.000
_cell.length_c   1.000
_cell.angle_alpha   90.00
_cell.angle_beta   90.00
_cell.angle_gamma   90.00
#
_symmetry.space_group_name_H-M   'P 1'
#
loop_
_entity.id
_entity.type
_entity.pdbx_description
1 polymer ?
#
loop_
_entity_poly.entity_id
_entity_poly.type
_entity_poly.pdbx_seq_one_letter_code
_entity_poly.pdbx_strand_id
1 'polypeptide(L)'
;AEYVVILAGDHIYKMDYSRMLIDHVEKGAQCTVACLPVPRSEAGEFGVMKVDESDRIIEFLEKPADPPAMPGNPDMSLASMGIYIFNAAYLFQLLQEDMSTPGSSHDFG
;
A
#
# COMPACT_ATOMS: atom_id res chain seq x y z
N ALA A 1 19.33 -3.39 -9.00
CA ALA A 1 18.76 -2.47 -8.00
C ALA A 1 18.27 -3.30 -6.83
N GLU A 2 18.43 -2.83 -5.59
CA GLU A 2 17.99 -3.55 -4.39
C GLU A 2 16.52 -3.28 -4.06
N TYR A 3 16.06 -2.05 -4.29
CA TYR A 3 14.69 -1.61 -4.07
C TYR A 3 14.07 -1.05 -5.36
N VAL A 4 12.76 -1.22 -5.51
CA VAL A 4 11.96 -0.64 -6.59
C VAL A 4 10.88 0.24 -5.97
N VAL A 5 10.80 1.49 -6.41
CA VAL A 5 9.73 2.43 -6.03
C VAL A 5 8.74 2.53 -7.17
N ILE A 6 7.47 2.20 -6.90
CA ILE A 6 6.36 2.29 -7.85
C ILE A 6 5.53 3.52 -7.48
N LEU A 7 5.25 4.38 -8.46
CA LEU A 7 4.58 5.67 -8.25
C LEU A 7 3.41 5.83 -9.21
N ALA A 8 2.24 6.19 -8.68
CA ALA A 8 1.12 6.74 -9.45
C ALA A 8 1.50 8.12 -10.03
N GLY A 9 1.39 8.27 -11.35
CA GLY A 9 1.83 9.46 -12.08
C GLY A 9 0.76 10.55 -12.27
N ASP A 10 -0.42 10.34 -11.73
CA ASP A 10 -1.63 11.17 -11.91
C ASP A 10 -1.99 12.00 -10.66
N HIS A 11 -1.21 11.92 -9.59
CA HIS A 11 -1.38 12.71 -8.37
C HIS A 11 -0.40 13.90 -8.28
N ILE A 12 -0.86 15.02 -7.70
CA ILE A 12 -0.03 16.19 -7.39
C ILE A 12 0.29 16.19 -5.90
N TYR A 13 1.56 15.96 -5.54
CA TYR A 13 2.03 15.97 -4.16
C TYR A 13 3.52 16.29 -4.06
N LYS A 14 4.02 16.45 -2.83
CA LYS A 14 5.45 16.51 -2.52
C LYS A 14 5.74 15.52 -1.40
N MET A 15 6.62 14.55 -1.67
CA MET A 15 7.02 13.53 -0.71
C MET A 15 8.51 13.26 -0.84
N ASP A 16 9.17 13.01 0.29
CA ASP A 16 10.56 12.55 0.34
C ASP A 16 10.59 11.02 0.50
N TYR A 17 10.80 10.30 -0.61
CA TYR A 17 10.78 8.83 -0.63
C TYR A 17 11.94 8.20 0.16
N SER A 18 13.01 8.97 0.47
CA SER A 18 14.12 8.42 1.26
C SER A 18 13.67 8.01 2.66
N ARG A 19 12.72 8.74 3.26
CA ARG A 19 12.14 8.41 4.57
C ARG A 19 11.31 7.13 4.53
N MET A 20 10.52 6.96 3.46
CA MET A 20 9.74 5.74 3.26
C MET A 20 10.64 4.53 3.03
N LEU A 21 11.76 4.72 2.33
CA LEU A 21 12.76 3.68 2.12
C LEU A 21 13.46 3.29 3.44
N ILE A 22 13.80 4.27 4.29
CA ILE A 22 14.37 3.98 5.62
C ILE A 22 13.40 3.13 6.44
N ASP A 23 12.12 3.53 6.53
CA ASP A 23 11.10 2.77 7.27
C ASP A 23 10.91 1.35 6.71
N HIS A 24 10.92 1.19 5.38
CA HIS A 24 10.87 -0.10 4.70
C HIS A 24 12.02 -1.03 5.14
N VAL A 25 13.25 -0.50 5.18
CA VAL A 25 14.45 -1.25 5.57
C VAL A 25 14.46 -1.56 7.06
N GLU A 26 14.14 -0.57 7.92
CA GLU A 26 14.12 -0.74 9.37
C GLU A 26 13.08 -1.76 9.84
N LYS A 27 11.92 -1.80 9.17
CA LYS A 27 10.87 -2.81 9.44
C LYS A 27 11.15 -4.17 8.79
N GLY A 28 12.18 -4.29 7.95
CA GLY A 28 12.48 -5.52 7.21
C GLY A 28 11.35 -5.97 6.29
N ALA A 29 10.58 -5.01 5.76
CA ALA A 29 9.41 -5.30 4.94
C ALA A 29 9.82 -5.81 3.54
N GLN A 30 8.95 -6.62 2.93
CA GLN A 30 9.10 -7.03 1.53
C GLN A 30 8.39 -6.06 0.57
N CYS A 31 7.31 -5.46 1.06
CA CYS A 31 6.55 -4.39 0.41
C CYS A 31 6.12 -3.38 1.48
N THR A 32 6.22 -2.09 1.18
CA THR A 32 5.68 -0.98 1.98
C THR A 32 4.77 -0.14 1.10
N VAL A 33 3.57 0.17 1.61
CA VAL A 33 2.57 1.00 0.93
C VAL A 33 2.52 2.35 1.63
N ALA A 34 2.52 3.46 0.87
CA ALA A 34 2.28 4.77 1.45
C ALA A 34 0.78 5.01 1.64
N CYS A 35 0.40 5.45 2.84
CA CYS A 35 -0.98 5.61 3.26
C CYS A 35 -1.25 7.05 3.70
N LEU A 36 -2.46 7.55 3.48
CA LEU A 36 -2.95 8.81 4.03
C LEU A 36 -4.19 8.54 4.91
N PRO A 37 -4.25 9.11 6.12
CA PRO A 37 -5.50 9.18 6.87
C PRO A 37 -6.52 10.04 6.10
N VAL A 38 -7.68 9.47 5.80
CA VAL A 38 -8.83 10.17 5.22
C VAL A 38 -10.07 9.96 6.09
N PRO A 39 -11.06 10.87 6.07
CA PRO A 39 -12.34 10.63 6.72
C PRO A 39 -12.94 9.31 6.24
N ARG A 40 -13.39 8.47 7.18
CA ARG A 40 -13.94 7.14 6.86
C ARG A 40 -15.16 7.21 5.93
N SER A 41 -15.90 8.31 5.96
CA SER A 41 -17.01 8.59 5.04
C SER A 41 -16.61 8.78 3.58
N GLU A 42 -15.34 9.09 3.32
CA GLU A 42 -14.79 9.33 1.97
C GLU A 42 -13.88 8.17 1.50
N ALA A 43 -13.50 7.28 2.43
CA ALA A 43 -12.52 6.23 2.19
C ALA A 43 -12.98 5.14 1.19
N GLY A 44 -14.29 5.03 0.92
CA GLY A 44 -14.84 4.02 0.01
C GLY A 44 -14.44 4.19 -1.46
N GLU A 45 -13.86 5.33 -1.84
CA GLU A 45 -13.35 5.58 -3.20
C GLU A 45 -11.90 5.11 -3.40
N PHE A 46 -11.24 4.64 -2.34
CA PHE A 46 -9.82 4.27 -2.33
C PHE A 46 -9.62 2.78 -2.00
N GLY A 47 -8.42 2.28 -2.28
CA GLY A 47 -7.90 1.09 -1.61
C GLY A 47 -7.61 1.41 -0.15
N VAL A 48 -8.22 0.69 0.79
CA VAL A 48 -8.13 0.96 2.24
C VAL A 48 -7.42 -0.19 2.94
N MET A 49 -6.50 0.16 3.82
CA MET A 49 -5.70 -0.79 4.58
C MET A 49 -6.20 -0.90 6.01
N LYS A 50 -6.32 -2.14 6.49
CA LYS A 50 -6.40 -2.45 7.91
C LYS A 50 -5.01 -2.83 8.39
N VAL A 51 -4.54 -2.15 9.43
CA VAL A 51 -3.22 -2.36 10.02
C VAL A 51 -3.33 -2.80 11.47
N ASP A 52 -2.30 -3.48 11.98
CA ASP A 52 -2.13 -3.72 13.41
C ASP A 52 -1.43 -2.54 14.12
N GLU A 53 -1.13 -2.72 15.42
CA GLU A 53 -0.46 -1.71 16.25
C GLU A 53 0.99 -1.40 15.81
N SER A 54 1.58 -2.21 14.91
CA SER A 54 2.94 -2.04 14.38
C SER A 54 2.95 -1.56 12.92
N ASP A 55 1.83 -1.01 12.44
CA ASP A 55 1.60 -0.58 11.05
C ASP A 55 1.72 -1.72 10.01
N ARG A 56 1.63 -2.99 10.43
CA ARG A 56 1.62 -4.09 9.48
C ARG A 56 0.24 -4.21 8.85
N ILE A 57 0.19 -4.21 7.52
CA ILE A 57 -1.06 -4.45 6.78
C ILE A 57 -1.53 -5.88 7.04
N ILE A 58 -2.73 -6.01 7.60
CA ILE A 58 -3.42 -7.29 7.82
C ILE A 58 -4.37 -7.57 6.64
N GLU A 59 -5.07 -6.54 6.18
CA GLU A 59 -6.02 -6.63 5.07
C GLU A 59 -5.92 -5.39 4.17
N PHE A 60 -6.09 -5.61 2.86
CA PHE A 60 -6.24 -4.57 1.85
C PHE A 60 -7.60 -4.76 1.19
N LEU A 61 -8.39 -3.69 1.14
CA LEU A 61 -9.75 -3.70 0.61
C LEU A 61 -9.86 -2.63 -0.47
N GLU A 62 -10.11 -3.03 -1.72
CA GLU A 62 -10.32 -2.07 -2.81
C GLU A 62 -11.75 -1.54 -2.79
N LYS A 63 -11.90 -0.21 -2.63
CA LYS A 63 -13.17 0.52 -2.62
C LYS A 63 -14.26 -0.11 -1.73
N PRO A 64 -13.99 -0.30 -0.43
CA PRO A 64 -14.92 -0.98 0.47
C PRO A 64 -16.16 -0.13 0.73
N ALA A 65 -17.33 -0.76 0.70
CA ALA A 65 -18.59 -0.12 1.11
C ALA A 65 -18.61 0.28 2.60
N ASP A 66 -17.85 -0.45 3.44
CA ASP A 66 -17.61 -0.13 4.85
C ASP A 66 -16.10 -0.13 5.14
N PRO A 67 -15.41 1.02 4.98
CA PRO A 67 -13.97 1.11 5.15
C PRO A 67 -13.54 0.80 6.59
N PRO A 68 -12.47 0.02 6.82
CA PRO A 68 -11.96 -0.21 8.17
C PRO A 68 -11.44 1.09 8.79
N ALA A 69 -11.66 1.25 10.08
CA ALA A 69 -11.13 2.39 10.83
C ALA A 69 -9.66 2.19 11.19
N MET A 70 -8.96 3.31 11.40
CA MET A 70 -7.60 3.34 11.92
C MET A 70 -7.56 2.92 13.40
N PRO A 71 -6.52 2.18 13.82
CA PRO A 71 -6.25 1.98 15.23
C PRO A 71 -6.14 3.32 15.97
N GLY A 72 -6.90 3.49 17.04
CA GLY A 72 -6.92 4.71 17.85
C GLY A 72 -7.70 5.89 17.27
N ASN A 73 -8.24 5.80 16.05
CA ASN A 73 -9.08 6.85 15.46
C ASN A 73 -10.23 6.27 14.61
N PRO A 74 -11.44 6.10 15.20
CA PRO A 74 -12.57 5.42 14.54
C PRO A 74 -13.17 6.19 13.36
N ASP A 75 -12.90 7.50 13.25
CA ASP A 75 -13.46 8.38 12.23
C ASP A 75 -12.59 8.48 10.97
N MET A 76 -11.41 7.85 11.00
CA MET A 76 -10.42 7.90 9.92
C MET A 76 -10.10 6.50 9.39
N SER A 77 -9.71 6.42 8.12
CA SER A 77 -9.23 5.21 7.45
C SER A 77 -7.88 5.46 6.77
N LEU A 78 -7.05 4.43 6.63
CA LEU A 78 -5.80 4.51 5.88
C LEU A 78 -6.07 4.22 4.40
N ALA A 79 -6.10 5.26 3.58
CA ALA A 79 -6.21 5.13 2.13
C ALA A 79 -4.83 4.99 1.48
N SER A 80 -4.71 4.07 0.52
CA SER A 80 -3.53 3.88 -0.31
C SER A 80 -3.31 5.09 -1.21
N MET A 81 -2.07 5.53 -1.34
CA MET A 81 -1.68 6.61 -2.26
C MET A 81 -1.26 6.11 -3.64
N GLY A 82 -1.27 4.78 -3.88
CA GLY A 82 -0.70 4.19 -5.09
C GLY A 82 0.83 4.34 -5.17
N ILE A 83 1.49 4.34 -4.00
CA ILE A 83 2.96 4.46 -3.88
C ILE A 83 3.45 3.24 -3.10
N TYR A 84 4.40 2.51 -3.69
CA TYR A 84 4.90 1.26 -3.15
C TYR A 84 6.43 1.23 -3.17
N ILE A 85 7.03 0.64 -2.14
CA ILE A 85 8.44 0.25 -2.13
C ILE A 85 8.52 -1.26 -1.98
N PHE A 86 9.23 -1.90 -2.89
CA PHE A 86 9.49 -3.34 -2.85
C PHE A 86 10.98 -3.65 -2.76
N ASN A 87 11.30 -4.76 -2.10
CA ASN A 87 12.53 -5.49 -2.38
C ASN A 87 12.48 -5.98 -3.84
N ALA A 88 13.47 -5.64 -4.65
CA ALA A 88 13.43 -5.88 -6.09
C ALA A 88 13.28 -7.37 -6.44
N ALA A 89 14.00 -8.24 -5.72
CA ALA A 89 13.91 -9.69 -5.92
C ALA A 89 12.50 -10.23 -5.62
N TYR A 90 11.87 -9.73 -4.55
CA TYR A 90 10.52 -10.12 -4.16
C TYR A 90 9.48 -9.65 -5.20
N LEU A 91 9.61 -8.42 -5.69
CA LEU A 91 8.74 -7.91 -6.75
C LEU A 91 8.83 -8.76 -8.03
N PHE A 92 10.04 -9.10 -8.47
CA PHE A 92 10.21 -9.89 -9.69
C PHE A 92 9.64 -11.31 -9.54
N GLN A 93 9.79 -11.91 -8.37
CA GLN A 93 9.16 -13.19 -8.07
C GLN A 93 7.63 -13.07 -8.17
N LEU A 94 7.02 -12.10 -7.49
CA LEU A 94 5.57 -11.89 -7.51
C LEU A 94 5.04 -11.67 -8.93
N LEU A 95 5.71 -10.86 -9.74
CA LEU A 95 5.28 -10.61 -11.12
C LEU A 95 5.36 -11.86 -12.00
N GLN A 96 6.36 -12.72 -11.80
CA GLN A 96 6.47 -13.98 -12.54
C GLN A 96 5.39 -14.99 -12.13
N GLU A 97 5.09 -15.07 -10.83
CA GLU A 97 4.01 -15.90 -10.29
C GLU A 97 2.65 -15.43 -10.82
N ASP A 98 2.41 -14.13 -10.80
CA ASP A 98 1.18 -13.52 -11.30
C ASP A 98 1.00 -13.75 -12.81
N MET A 99 2.04 -13.55 -13.62
CA MET A 99 2.04 -13.86 -15.05
C MET A 99 1.68 -15.32 -15.37
N SER A 100 1.98 -16.23 -14.45
CA SER A 100 1.72 -17.67 -14.60
C SER A 100 0.37 -18.10 -14.03
N THR A 101 -0.37 -17.20 -13.37
CA THR A 101 -1.62 -17.49 -12.67
C THR A 101 -2.82 -17.32 -13.61
N PRO A 102 -3.52 -18.42 -13.98
CA PRO A 102 -4.66 -18.32 -14.89
C PRO A 102 -5.81 -17.54 -14.24
N GLY A 103 -6.31 -16.53 -14.96
CA GLY A 103 -7.41 -15.69 -14.49
C GLY A 103 -6.99 -14.51 -13.59
N SER A 104 -5.69 -14.25 -13.43
CA SER A 104 -5.24 -12.99 -12.84
C SER A 104 -5.66 -11.79 -13.70
N SER A 105 -5.99 -10.67 -13.05
CA SER A 105 -6.18 -9.37 -13.69
C SER A 105 -4.85 -8.70 -14.06
N HIS A 106 -3.72 -9.21 -13.56
CA HIS A 106 -2.40 -8.58 -13.64
C HIS A 106 -2.38 -7.16 -13.07
N ASP A 107 -3.11 -6.96 -11.98
CA ASP A 107 -3.24 -5.68 -11.29
C ASP A 107 -2.42 -5.63 -10.00
N PHE A 108 -1.94 -4.43 -9.66
CA PHE A 108 -1.31 -4.14 -8.37
C PHE A 108 -2.32 -3.73 -7.29
N GLY A 109 -3.55 -3.37 -7.69
CA GLY A 109 -4.65 -2.97 -6.80
C GLY A 109 -5.99 -3.02 -7.50
#